data_AF-L8LMQ3-F1
#
_entry.id   AF-L8LMQ3-F1
#
_cell.length_a   1.000
_cell.length_b   1.000
_cell.length_c   1.000
_cell.angle_alpha   90.00
_cell.angle_beta   90.00
_cell.angle_gamma   90.00
#
_symmetry.space_group_name_H-M   'P 1'
#
loop_
_entity.id
_entity.type
_entity.pdbx_description
1 polymer ?
#
loop_
_entity_poly.entity_id
_entity_poly.type
_entity_poly.pdbx_seq_one_letter_code
_entity_poly.pdbx_strand_id
1 'polypeptide(L)'
;METSSLQNFDSSSAVNSYSQLGAAVLNVQSQLEEFFTSSNAPTQLEYVYDITDFAAKEALVQDYSLDGLNFPQIEVLSEQAMGGALGAYATEQNTIYLSEALLELGQDGVLTRVLLEETGHFFDTLLNPGGDTAGDEGELFQNIVMGNSLSISELTRIQSENDWGMIDVNGTSIFVEQDNSLGSARYLGTFNGGGTYSIYDYVGSDDTNDYYRFIVSNNVSFSVDLTGLSADADLQLLNSSGGVISSSTAGGTTTDRIRTTLSPGTYYARVYQYSGNTNYSLAMMADAAGNSRETARNVGTLDNSTQYFYDFVGSRDTNNYANDTNDYYRFSLNNSSNFRLSLSGMTADGDVQLLNSSGSVIASSVLGGSSSESINTTLGAGTYFVRVYPYSTVTTGYTLTLGASVINDNSLSAARNIGTLSGTRNFTDFVGSTDTNDYYRFSLNSTRNFRLGLNGMSADGDVQLLNSSGGVIASSVLGGSSSESINTTLGAGTYFVRVYPFGGANTNYNLSLTA
;
A
#
# COMPACT_ATOMS: atom_id res chain seq x y z
N MET A 1 7.92 -39.98 11.05
CA MET A 1 8.67 -39.54 9.86
C MET A 1 8.47 -40.63 8.83
N GLU A 2 7.28 -40.66 8.22
CA GLU A 2 7.10 -41.44 6.99
C GLU A 2 7.85 -40.68 5.90
N THR A 3 8.70 -41.40 5.20
CA THR A 3 9.42 -40.91 4.02
C THR A 3 8.37 -40.68 2.93
N SER A 4 8.25 -39.45 2.42
CA SER A 4 7.45 -39.17 1.22
C SER A 4 7.83 -40.17 0.12
N SER A 5 6.82 -40.72 -0.55
CA SER A 5 6.96 -41.67 -1.66
C SER A 5 7.62 -41.02 -2.88
N LEU A 6 7.37 -39.73 -3.08
CA LEU A 6 7.82 -38.92 -4.22
C LEU A 6 9.32 -38.54 -4.20
N GLN A 7 10.23 -39.48 -3.94
CA GLN A 7 11.67 -39.20 -3.83
C GLN A 7 12.32 -38.61 -5.10
N ASN A 8 11.64 -38.64 -6.26
CA ASN A 8 12.18 -38.22 -7.56
C ASN A 8 11.27 -37.25 -8.35
N PHE A 9 10.29 -36.57 -7.73
CA PHE A 9 9.40 -35.62 -8.44
C PHE A 9 10.19 -34.56 -9.23
N ASP A 10 11.37 -34.14 -8.73
CA ASP A 10 12.42 -33.55 -9.55
C ASP A 10 13.79 -33.65 -8.84
N SER A 11 14.87 -33.93 -9.59
CA SER A 11 16.26 -33.90 -9.12
C SER A 11 17.15 -32.94 -9.93
N SER A 12 16.52 -32.07 -10.74
CA SER A 12 17.17 -31.11 -11.62
C SER A 12 18.12 -30.16 -10.87
N SER A 13 19.09 -29.62 -11.62
CA SER A 13 20.03 -28.65 -11.07
C SER A 13 19.36 -27.34 -10.62
N ALA A 14 18.19 -27.00 -11.19
CA ALA A 14 17.44 -25.78 -10.85
C ALA A 14 16.84 -25.85 -9.44
N VAL A 15 16.17 -26.96 -9.09
CA VAL A 15 15.58 -27.17 -7.75
C VAL A 15 16.64 -27.13 -6.65
N ASN A 16 17.84 -27.64 -6.95
CA ASN A 16 18.98 -27.60 -6.03
C ASN A 16 19.64 -26.21 -5.91
N SER A 17 19.41 -25.32 -6.89
CA SER A 17 20.02 -23.99 -6.95
C SER A 17 19.15 -22.90 -6.29
N TYR A 18 17.83 -23.12 -6.17
CA TYR A 18 16.90 -22.16 -5.60
C TYR A 18 16.11 -22.74 -4.41
N SER A 19 16.41 -22.29 -3.19
CA SER A 19 15.81 -22.86 -1.97
C SER A 19 14.28 -22.74 -1.89
N GLN A 20 13.72 -21.68 -2.46
CA GLN A 20 12.27 -21.46 -2.52
C GLN A 20 11.57 -22.39 -3.53
N LEU A 21 12.23 -22.71 -4.64
CA LEU A 21 11.73 -23.69 -5.60
C LEU A 21 11.73 -25.09 -4.98
N GLY A 22 12.79 -25.46 -4.26
CA GLY A 22 12.81 -26.70 -3.49
C GLY A 22 11.67 -26.81 -2.47
N ALA A 23 11.35 -25.72 -1.76
CA ALA A 23 10.23 -25.71 -0.82
C ALA A 23 8.86 -25.83 -1.52
N ALA A 24 8.68 -25.18 -2.66
CA ALA A 24 7.44 -25.26 -3.44
C ALA A 24 7.23 -26.66 -4.02
N VAL A 25 8.27 -27.29 -4.56
CA VAL A 25 8.22 -28.67 -5.05
C VAL A 25 7.80 -29.65 -3.95
N LEU A 26 8.38 -29.55 -2.75
CA LEU A 26 7.97 -30.37 -1.61
C LEU A 26 6.50 -30.15 -1.23
N ASN A 27 5.98 -28.94 -1.39
CA ASN A 27 4.58 -28.63 -1.13
C ASN A 27 3.66 -29.26 -2.18
N VAL A 28 3.99 -29.12 -3.46
CA VAL A 28 3.27 -29.77 -4.57
C VAL A 28 3.23 -31.28 -4.37
N GLN A 29 4.37 -31.90 -4.06
CA GLN A 29 4.43 -33.33 -3.74
C GLN A 29 3.43 -33.73 -2.64
N SER A 30 3.42 -32.99 -1.53
CA SER A 30 2.49 -33.26 -0.42
C SER A 30 1.03 -33.11 -0.84
N GLN A 31 0.69 -32.11 -1.65
CA GLN A 31 -0.69 -31.88 -2.11
C GLN A 31 -1.14 -32.96 -3.10
N LEU A 32 -0.25 -33.42 -3.98
CA LEU A 32 -0.55 -34.52 -4.89
C LEU A 32 -0.72 -35.84 -4.14
N GLU A 33 0.15 -36.14 -3.16
CA GLU A 33 -0.02 -37.32 -2.28
C GLU A 33 -1.38 -37.29 -1.57
N GLU A 34 -1.80 -36.14 -1.04
CA GLU A 34 -3.12 -35.97 -0.41
C GLU A 34 -4.28 -36.12 -1.40
N PHE A 35 -4.17 -35.50 -2.59
CA PHE A 35 -5.20 -35.58 -3.62
C PHE A 35 -5.41 -37.03 -4.08
N PHE A 36 -4.34 -37.72 -4.51
CA PHE A 36 -4.44 -39.06 -5.08
C PHE A 36 -4.81 -40.13 -4.03
N THR A 37 -4.50 -39.92 -2.74
CA THR A 37 -4.94 -40.81 -1.64
C THR A 37 -6.40 -40.57 -1.23
N SER A 38 -7.05 -39.52 -1.74
CA SER A 38 -8.45 -39.22 -1.41
C SER A 38 -9.42 -40.15 -2.14
N SER A 39 -10.55 -40.45 -1.49
CA SER A 39 -11.62 -41.27 -2.10
C SER A 39 -12.31 -40.60 -3.30
N ASN A 40 -12.12 -39.29 -3.49
CA ASN A 40 -12.76 -38.50 -4.54
C ASN A 40 -11.88 -38.34 -5.78
N ALA A 41 -10.59 -38.67 -5.69
CA ALA A 41 -9.63 -38.51 -6.79
C ALA A 41 -10.14 -39.08 -8.12
N PRO A 42 -10.72 -40.30 -8.20
CA PRO A 42 -11.21 -40.82 -9.48
C PRO A 42 -12.28 -39.93 -10.14
N THR A 43 -13.24 -39.44 -9.35
CA THR A 43 -14.33 -38.59 -9.85
C THR A 43 -13.85 -37.18 -10.16
N GLN A 44 -12.86 -36.67 -9.40
CA GLN A 44 -12.27 -35.36 -9.66
C GLN A 44 -11.40 -35.37 -10.92
N LEU A 45 -10.66 -36.45 -11.19
CA LEU A 45 -9.92 -36.60 -12.45
C LEU A 45 -10.87 -36.64 -13.66
N GLU A 46 -11.99 -37.37 -13.57
CA GLU A 46 -13.03 -37.39 -14.62
C GLU A 46 -13.78 -36.06 -14.78
N TYR A 47 -13.68 -35.16 -13.79
CA TYR A 47 -14.25 -33.82 -13.86
C TYR A 47 -13.29 -32.82 -14.52
N VAL A 48 -11.99 -33.03 -14.37
CA VAL A 48 -10.95 -32.18 -14.97
C VAL A 48 -10.68 -32.57 -16.41
N TYR A 49 -10.42 -33.86 -16.65
CA TYR A 49 -9.81 -34.34 -17.89
C TYR A 49 -10.80 -35.14 -18.75
N ASP A 50 -10.69 -35.01 -20.06
CA ASP A 50 -11.43 -35.82 -21.05
C ASP A 50 -10.79 -37.21 -21.25
N ILE A 51 -10.61 -37.97 -20.15
CA ILE A 51 -9.78 -39.18 -20.05
C ILE A 51 -10.04 -40.20 -21.17
N THR A 52 -8.98 -40.53 -21.92
CA THR A 52 -8.98 -41.57 -22.97
C THR A 52 -8.20 -42.83 -22.57
N ASP A 53 -7.20 -42.72 -21.69
CA ASP A 53 -6.47 -43.85 -21.10
C ASP A 53 -6.94 -44.18 -19.68
N PHE A 54 -7.99 -45.01 -19.61
CA PHE A 54 -8.53 -45.48 -18.33
C PHE A 54 -7.56 -46.37 -17.54
N ALA A 55 -6.59 -47.02 -18.19
CA ALA A 55 -5.62 -47.85 -17.48
C ALA A 55 -4.61 -46.97 -16.73
N ALA A 56 -4.17 -45.87 -17.35
CA ALA A 56 -3.35 -44.85 -16.68
C ALA A 56 -4.09 -44.24 -15.48
N LYS A 57 -5.38 -43.89 -15.64
CA LYS A 57 -6.22 -43.42 -14.53
C LYS A 57 -6.26 -44.41 -13.36
N GLU A 58 -6.56 -45.68 -13.64
CA GLU A 58 -6.63 -46.72 -12.60
C GLU A 58 -5.29 -46.92 -11.89
N ALA A 59 -4.16 -46.83 -12.61
CA ALA A 59 -2.83 -46.93 -12.02
C ALA A 59 -2.55 -45.79 -11.04
N LEU A 60 -2.98 -44.55 -11.35
CA LEU A 60 -2.80 -43.39 -10.48
C LEU A 60 -3.63 -43.50 -9.17
N VAL A 61 -4.82 -44.08 -9.23
CA VAL A 61 -5.77 -44.08 -8.09
C VAL A 61 -5.83 -45.37 -7.28
N GLN A 62 -5.47 -46.54 -7.83
CA GLN A 62 -5.52 -47.81 -7.08
C GLN A 62 -4.31 -48.04 -6.18
N ASP A 63 -3.12 -47.71 -6.68
CA ASP A 63 -1.88 -47.96 -5.93
C ASP A 63 -1.54 -46.80 -4.98
N TYR A 64 -2.31 -45.70 -5.05
CA TYR A 64 -2.10 -44.45 -4.30
C TYR A 64 -0.64 -43.97 -4.37
N SER A 65 0.04 -44.33 -5.46
CA SER A 65 1.47 -44.17 -5.60
C SER A 65 1.73 -43.50 -6.93
N LEU A 66 2.40 -42.37 -6.83
CA LEU A 66 2.95 -41.64 -7.96
C LEU A 66 4.37 -42.15 -8.30
N ASP A 67 4.81 -43.25 -7.66
CA ASP A 67 6.15 -43.79 -7.82
C ASP A 67 6.31 -44.46 -9.18
N GLY A 68 7.40 -44.14 -9.87
CA GLY A 68 7.71 -44.68 -11.20
C GLY A 68 7.10 -43.88 -12.35
N LEU A 69 6.35 -42.79 -12.07
CA LEU A 69 6.03 -41.80 -13.08
C LEU A 69 7.28 -41.04 -13.50
N ASN A 70 7.37 -40.75 -14.80
CA ASN A 70 8.41 -39.90 -15.36
C ASN A 70 7.98 -38.43 -15.26
N PHE A 71 8.02 -37.88 -14.04
CA PHE A 71 7.69 -36.47 -13.81
C PHE A 71 8.56 -35.55 -14.66
N PRO A 72 8.02 -34.38 -15.07
CA PRO A 72 8.76 -33.45 -15.89
C PRO A 72 9.96 -32.86 -15.14
N GLN A 73 11.01 -32.53 -15.90
CA GLN A 73 12.13 -31.74 -15.36
C GLN A 73 11.69 -30.29 -15.17
N ILE A 74 12.26 -29.58 -14.19
CA ILE A 74 12.02 -28.14 -14.01
C ILE A 74 13.24 -27.34 -14.47
N GLU A 75 13.02 -26.41 -15.40
CA GLU A 75 14.02 -25.43 -15.84
C GLU A 75 13.55 -24.01 -15.57
N VAL A 76 14.49 -23.10 -15.29
CA VAL A 76 14.19 -21.68 -15.05
C VAL A 76 14.73 -20.86 -16.23
N LEU A 77 13.87 -20.04 -16.82
CA LEU A 77 14.17 -19.17 -17.94
C LEU A 77 13.94 -17.69 -17.57
N SER A 78 14.53 -16.78 -18.33
CA SER A 78 14.27 -15.34 -18.15
C SER A 78 12.84 -14.97 -18.54
N GLU A 79 12.29 -13.89 -17.97
CA GLU A 79 10.96 -13.38 -18.34
C GLU A 79 10.79 -13.17 -19.85
N GLN A 80 11.85 -12.67 -20.51
CA GLN A 80 11.83 -12.44 -21.96
C GLN A 80 11.71 -13.75 -22.76
N ALA A 81 12.34 -14.82 -22.28
CA ALA A 81 12.31 -16.14 -22.92
C ALA A 81 10.94 -16.80 -22.74
N MET A 82 10.29 -16.56 -21.61
CA MET A 82 8.94 -17.05 -21.31
C MET A 82 7.83 -16.28 -22.03
N GLY A 83 8.14 -15.18 -22.73
CA GLY A 83 7.14 -14.42 -23.47
C GLY A 83 6.07 -13.75 -22.61
N GLY A 84 6.29 -13.64 -21.29
CA GLY A 84 5.32 -13.10 -20.33
C GLY A 84 4.74 -14.15 -19.37
N ALA A 85 4.74 -15.43 -19.76
CA ALA A 85 4.23 -16.52 -18.91
C ALA A 85 5.09 -16.73 -17.65
N LEU A 86 4.47 -17.15 -16.54
CA LEU A 86 5.20 -17.50 -15.32
C LEU A 86 5.57 -18.99 -15.25
N GLY A 87 4.70 -19.87 -15.75
CA GLY A 87 4.96 -21.29 -15.95
C GLY A 87 4.65 -21.68 -17.39
N ALA A 88 5.25 -22.77 -17.84
CA ALA A 88 4.82 -23.44 -19.06
C ALA A 88 5.19 -24.92 -19.07
N TYR A 89 4.31 -25.78 -19.57
CA TYR A 89 4.56 -27.21 -19.72
C TYR A 89 4.77 -27.57 -21.19
N ALA A 90 5.91 -28.21 -21.46
CA ALA A 90 6.30 -28.63 -22.79
C ALA A 90 6.19 -30.16 -22.93
N THR A 91 5.14 -30.63 -23.61
CA THR A 91 4.85 -32.06 -23.79
C THR A 91 5.98 -32.83 -24.45
N GLU A 92 6.55 -32.31 -25.55
CA GLU A 92 7.60 -33.03 -26.31
C GLU A 92 8.89 -33.22 -25.51
N GLN A 93 9.23 -32.26 -24.65
CA GLN A 93 10.43 -32.26 -23.82
C GLN A 93 10.16 -32.88 -22.45
N ASN A 94 8.90 -33.08 -22.08
CA ASN A 94 8.45 -33.41 -20.73
C ASN A 94 9.14 -32.52 -19.69
N THR A 95 9.02 -31.20 -19.88
CA THR A 95 9.73 -30.19 -19.08
C THR A 95 8.78 -29.07 -18.70
N ILE A 96 8.82 -28.67 -17.43
CA ILE A 96 8.19 -27.45 -16.92
C ILE A 96 9.23 -26.34 -16.98
N TYR A 97 8.92 -25.27 -17.70
CA TYR A 97 9.70 -24.04 -17.72
C TYR A 97 9.08 -23.03 -16.78
N LEU A 98 9.88 -22.43 -15.90
CA LEU A 98 9.44 -21.39 -14.98
C LEU A 98 10.15 -20.08 -15.27
N SER A 99 9.43 -18.97 -15.21
CA SER A 99 10.00 -17.63 -15.28
C SER A 99 10.80 -17.31 -14.01
N GLU A 100 11.99 -16.73 -14.18
CA GLU A 100 12.80 -16.24 -13.06
C GLU A 100 12.06 -15.19 -12.21
N ALA A 101 11.06 -14.49 -12.75
CA ALA A 101 10.20 -13.59 -12.00
C ALA A 101 9.54 -14.29 -10.80
N LEU A 102 9.15 -15.56 -10.92
CA LEU A 102 8.59 -16.34 -9.81
C LEU A 102 9.55 -16.51 -8.63
N LEU A 103 10.86 -16.37 -8.87
CA LEU A 103 11.89 -16.49 -7.86
C LEU A 103 12.17 -15.15 -7.15
N GLU A 104 11.78 -14.02 -7.74
CA GLU A 104 11.90 -12.71 -7.09
C GLU A 104 10.63 -12.31 -6.32
N LEU A 105 9.50 -12.97 -6.62
CA LEU A 105 8.22 -12.78 -5.94
C LEU A 105 8.24 -13.46 -4.56
N GLY A 106 8.71 -12.72 -3.55
CA GLY A 106 8.55 -13.12 -2.16
C GLY A 106 7.07 -13.22 -1.75
N GLN A 107 6.63 -14.45 -1.40
CA GLN A 107 5.45 -14.82 -0.60
C GLN A 107 4.13 -15.23 -1.31
N ASP A 108 3.38 -16.09 -0.58
CA ASP A 108 1.98 -16.53 -0.76
C ASP A 108 1.65 -17.69 -1.71
N GLY A 109 2.51 -18.71 -1.82
CA GLY A 109 2.13 -20.00 -2.44
C GLY A 109 1.92 -19.95 -3.96
N VAL A 110 2.19 -18.81 -4.60
CA VAL A 110 2.11 -18.62 -6.06
C VAL A 110 2.96 -19.64 -6.80
N LEU A 111 4.21 -19.84 -6.39
CA LEU A 111 5.10 -20.82 -7.02
C LEU A 111 4.56 -22.26 -6.91
N THR A 112 3.92 -22.61 -5.80
CA THR A 112 3.26 -23.92 -5.64
C THR A 112 2.05 -24.04 -6.54
N ARG A 113 1.27 -22.96 -6.68
CA ARG A 113 0.10 -22.90 -7.55
C ARG A 113 0.48 -23.08 -9.02
N VAL A 114 1.46 -22.32 -9.52
CA VAL A 114 1.99 -22.46 -10.89
C VAL A 114 2.50 -23.88 -11.11
N LEU A 115 3.33 -24.41 -10.20
CA LEU A 115 3.83 -25.78 -10.35
C LEU A 115 2.71 -26.84 -10.37
N LEU A 116 1.62 -26.66 -9.62
CA LEU A 116 0.47 -27.57 -9.65
C LEU A 116 -0.28 -27.50 -10.99
N GLU A 117 -0.42 -26.30 -11.53
CA GLU A 117 -1.02 -26.02 -12.84
C GLU A 117 -0.25 -26.74 -13.94
N GLU A 118 1.08 -26.51 -14.01
CA GLU A 118 1.96 -27.16 -14.97
C GLU A 118 2.04 -28.68 -14.81
N THR A 119 1.92 -29.17 -13.57
CA THR A 119 1.83 -30.60 -13.31
C THR A 119 0.47 -31.17 -13.75
N GLY A 120 -0.58 -30.36 -13.76
CA GLY A 120 -1.89 -30.71 -14.30
C GLY A 120 -1.83 -31.01 -15.81
N HIS A 121 -1.21 -30.14 -16.59
CA HIS A 121 -0.97 -30.41 -18.03
C HIS A 121 -0.14 -31.67 -18.26
N PHE A 122 0.86 -31.95 -17.41
CA PHE A 122 1.55 -33.25 -17.45
C PHE A 122 0.60 -34.43 -17.23
N PHE A 123 -0.31 -34.34 -16.26
CA PHE A 123 -1.30 -35.40 -16.04
C PHE A 123 -2.30 -35.53 -17.20
N ASP A 124 -2.64 -34.44 -17.89
CA ASP A 124 -3.43 -34.52 -19.11
C ASP A 124 -2.73 -35.40 -20.15
N THR A 125 -1.44 -35.15 -20.43
CA THR A 125 -0.70 -35.96 -21.41
C THR A 125 -0.60 -37.44 -21.05
N LEU A 126 -0.62 -37.77 -19.75
CA LEU A 126 -0.63 -39.15 -19.24
C LEU A 126 -1.99 -39.81 -19.40
N LEU A 127 -3.08 -39.07 -19.14
CA LEU A 127 -4.45 -39.55 -19.18
C LEU A 127 -5.05 -39.50 -20.60
N ASN A 128 -4.49 -38.66 -21.45
CA ASN A 128 -4.93 -38.34 -22.81
C ASN A 128 -3.77 -38.37 -23.82
N PRO A 129 -3.11 -39.52 -24.02
CA PRO A 129 -1.92 -39.59 -24.86
C PRO A 129 -2.20 -39.19 -26.32
N GLY A 130 -1.63 -38.06 -26.73
CA GLY A 130 -1.79 -37.48 -28.08
C GLY A 130 -3.12 -36.75 -28.29
N GLY A 131 -3.91 -36.57 -27.23
CA GLY A 131 -5.03 -35.65 -27.15
C GLY A 131 -4.68 -34.46 -26.27
N ASP A 132 -5.68 -33.61 -26.09
CA ASP A 132 -5.65 -32.38 -25.29
C ASP A 132 -7.04 -32.21 -24.69
N THR A 133 -7.14 -31.99 -23.38
CA THR A 133 -8.41 -31.65 -22.75
C THR A 133 -8.75 -30.20 -23.11
N ALA A 134 -9.98 -29.93 -23.56
CA ALA A 134 -10.33 -28.57 -23.95
C ALA A 134 -10.38 -27.62 -22.74
N GLY A 135 -9.78 -26.44 -22.87
CA GLY A 135 -9.69 -25.47 -21.80
C GLY A 135 -8.28 -25.40 -21.24
N ASP A 136 -8.14 -24.81 -20.06
CA ASP A 136 -6.94 -24.88 -19.23
C ASP A 136 -7.19 -25.91 -18.11
N GLU A 137 -7.00 -27.19 -18.42
CA GLU A 137 -7.18 -28.28 -17.47
C GLU A 137 -6.14 -28.27 -16.35
N GLY A 138 -4.97 -27.65 -16.60
CA GLY A 138 -3.95 -27.38 -15.60
C GLY A 138 -4.48 -26.49 -14.49
N GLU A 139 -5.10 -25.37 -14.83
CA GLU A 139 -5.69 -24.43 -13.87
C GLU A 139 -6.88 -25.07 -13.16
N LEU A 140 -7.71 -25.84 -13.88
CA LEU A 140 -8.83 -26.57 -13.27
C LEU A 140 -8.33 -27.60 -12.25
N PHE A 141 -7.30 -28.37 -12.60
CA PHE A 141 -6.66 -29.35 -11.73
C PHE A 141 -6.07 -28.68 -10.49
N GLN A 142 -5.30 -27.60 -10.67
CA GLN A 142 -4.72 -26.80 -9.61
C GLN A 142 -5.78 -26.34 -8.61
N ASN A 143 -6.91 -25.82 -9.08
CA ASN A 143 -7.99 -25.35 -8.22
C ASN A 143 -8.62 -26.47 -7.40
N ILE A 144 -8.77 -27.66 -7.99
CA ILE A 144 -9.31 -28.83 -7.29
C ILE A 144 -8.35 -29.35 -6.23
N VAL A 145 -7.07 -29.50 -6.55
CA VAL A 145 -6.04 -29.97 -5.61
C VAL A 145 -5.93 -29.01 -4.42
N MET A 146 -6.01 -27.70 -4.66
CA MET A 146 -5.98 -26.68 -3.60
C MET A 146 -7.30 -26.49 -2.86
N GLY A 147 -8.40 -27.15 -3.29
CA GLY A 147 -9.72 -27.06 -2.66
C GLY A 147 -10.45 -25.72 -2.89
N ASN A 148 -10.12 -25.00 -3.96
CA ASN A 148 -10.75 -23.74 -4.33
C ASN A 148 -12.16 -23.96 -4.90
N SER A 149 -13.08 -23.04 -4.59
CA SER A 149 -14.43 -23.06 -5.16
C SER A 149 -14.52 -22.12 -6.37
N LEU A 150 -14.86 -22.68 -7.53
CA LEU A 150 -15.04 -21.91 -8.77
C LEU A 150 -16.50 -21.48 -8.95
N SER A 151 -16.70 -20.26 -9.43
CA SER A 151 -18.02 -19.81 -9.89
C SER A 151 -18.36 -20.44 -11.25
N ILE A 152 -19.63 -20.47 -11.64
CA ILE A 152 -20.04 -21.03 -12.96
C ILE A 152 -19.35 -20.29 -14.11
N SER A 153 -19.22 -18.96 -14.02
CA SER A 153 -18.53 -18.17 -15.04
C SER A 153 -17.04 -18.47 -15.08
N GLU A 154 -16.42 -18.71 -13.92
CA GLU A 154 -14.99 -19.04 -13.85
C GLU A 154 -14.71 -20.44 -14.40
N LEU A 155 -15.55 -21.41 -14.04
CA LEU A 155 -15.48 -22.74 -14.63
C LEU A 155 -15.65 -22.69 -16.16
N THR A 156 -16.62 -21.91 -16.64
CA THR A 156 -16.85 -21.76 -18.09
C THR A 156 -15.66 -21.11 -18.78
N ARG A 157 -15.02 -20.11 -18.15
CA ARG A 157 -13.78 -19.50 -18.65
C ARG A 157 -12.70 -20.56 -18.79
N ILE A 158 -12.35 -21.23 -17.69
CA ILE A 158 -11.26 -22.21 -17.64
C ILE A 158 -11.49 -23.29 -18.71
N GLN A 159 -12.70 -23.83 -18.81
CA GLN A 159 -13.05 -24.84 -19.83
C GLN A 159 -13.10 -24.32 -21.28
N SER A 160 -12.88 -23.03 -21.49
CA SER A 160 -12.84 -22.39 -22.82
C SER A 160 -11.54 -21.64 -23.09
N GLU A 161 -10.63 -21.62 -22.12
CA GLU A 161 -9.31 -21.01 -22.24
C GLU A 161 -8.49 -21.82 -23.25
N ASN A 162 -7.67 -21.13 -24.02
CA ASN A 162 -6.66 -21.77 -24.85
C ASN A 162 -5.34 -21.16 -24.40
N ASP A 163 -4.59 -21.92 -23.61
CA ASP A 163 -3.35 -21.57 -22.93
C ASP A 163 -2.10 -22.00 -23.72
N TRP A 164 -2.30 -22.61 -24.88
CA TRP A 164 -1.23 -22.88 -25.83
C TRP A 164 -0.52 -21.61 -26.31
N GLY A 165 0.80 -21.58 -26.13
CA GLY A 165 1.68 -20.49 -26.57
C GLY A 165 3.05 -20.94 -27.04
N MET A 166 3.91 -19.98 -27.40
CA MET A 166 5.30 -20.24 -27.77
C MET A 166 6.26 -19.58 -26.77
N ILE A 167 7.26 -20.31 -26.30
CA ILE A 167 8.40 -19.77 -25.52
C ILE A 167 9.71 -19.89 -26.31
N ASP A 168 10.71 -19.05 -26.00
CA ASP A 168 12.04 -19.15 -26.60
C ASP A 168 13.02 -19.84 -25.64
N VAL A 169 13.49 -21.03 -26.02
CA VAL A 169 14.51 -21.76 -25.28
C VAL A 169 15.81 -21.76 -26.07
N ASN A 170 16.73 -20.89 -25.66
CA ASN A 170 18.05 -20.72 -26.30
C ASN A 170 17.98 -20.40 -27.81
N GLY A 171 17.02 -19.57 -28.23
CA GLY A 171 16.80 -19.19 -29.63
C GLY A 171 15.97 -20.18 -30.44
N THR A 172 15.36 -21.18 -29.79
CA THR A 172 14.43 -22.14 -30.41
C THR A 172 13.03 -21.91 -29.84
N SER A 173 12.04 -21.68 -30.71
CA SER A 173 10.66 -21.55 -30.27
C SER A 173 10.07 -22.92 -29.96
N ILE A 174 9.58 -23.11 -28.73
CA ILE A 174 8.92 -24.32 -28.24
C ILE A 174 7.44 -24.02 -28.00
N PHE A 175 6.57 -24.92 -28.45
CA PHE A 175 5.12 -24.85 -28.22
C PHE A 175 4.79 -25.50 -26.88
N VAL A 176 4.03 -24.79 -26.05
CA VAL A 176 3.80 -25.12 -24.64
C VAL A 176 2.41 -24.69 -24.20
N GLU A 177 1.87 -25.31 -23.16
CA GLU A 177 0.77 -24.76 -22.35
C GLU A 177 1.35 -23.71 -21.41
N GLN A 178 0.76 -22.52 -21.32
CA GLN A 178 1.27 -21.38 -20.53
C GLN A 178 0.32 -20.98 -19.41
N ASP A 179 0.84 -20.81 -18.19
CA ASP A 179 0.09 -20.18 -17.09
C ASP A 179 -0.18 -18.68 -17.39
N ASN A 180 -1.39 -18.38 -17.87
CA ASN A 180 -1.95 -17.03 -18.01
C ASN A 180 -3.07 -16.76 -16.98
N SER A 181 -2.88 -17.23 -15.75
CA SER A 181 -3.86 -17.18 -14.68
C SER A 181 -3.61 -16.04 -13.66
N LEU A 182 -4.47 -15.99 -12.62
CA LEU A 182 -4.35 -15.02 -11.52
C LEU A 182 -3.00 -15.03 -10.79
N GLY A 183 -2.32 -16.16 -10.68
CA GLY A 183 -1.01 -16.17 -10.00
C GLY A 183 0.16 -15.96 -10.93
N SER A 184 -0.03 -15.90 -12.25
CA SER A 184 0.96 -15.35 -13.17
C SER A 184 0.90 -13.82 -13.30
N ALA A 185 -0.10 -13.20 -12.67
CA ALA A 185 -0.36 -11.78 -12.76
C ALA A 185 0.86 -10.87 -12.50
N ARG A 186 1.11 -9.96 -13.44
CA ARG A 186 2.19 -8.98 -13.38
C ARG A 186 2.05 -8.08 -12.16
N TYR A 187 3.04 -8.08 -11.26
CA TYR A 187 3.00 -7.28 -10.04
C TYR A 187 3.35 -5.82 -10.29
N LEU A 188 2.43 -4.92 -9.93
CA LEU A 188 2.53 -3.49 -10.17
C LEU A 188 3.00 -2.68 -8.96
N GLY A 189 3.18 -3.33 -7.81
CA GLY A 189 3.55 -2.67 -6.57
C GLY A 189 2.36 -2.32 -5.68
N THR A 190 2.56 -1.32 -4.84
CA THR A 190 1.58 -0.87 -3.84
C THR A 190 0.94 0.46 -4.23
N PHE A 191 -0.38 0.50 -4.23
CA PHE A 191 -1.22 1.64 -4.60
C PHE A 191 -1.78 2.27 -3.32
N ASN A 192 -1.15 3.37 -2.87
CA ASN A 192 -1.41 4.02 -1.59
C ASN A 192 -1.57 5.54 -1.73
N GLY A 193 -2.10 6.05 -2.85
CA GLY A 193 -2.03 7.47 -3.19
C GLY A 193 -0.85 7.76 -4.11
N GLY A 194 -1.03 8.70 -5.03
CA GLY A 194 0.04 9.20 -5.90
C GLY A 194 -0.07 8.73 -7.35
N GLY A 195 -0.58 9.62 -8.20
CA GLY A 195 -0.45 9.57 -9.66
C GLY A 195 -1.16 8.40 -10.36
N THR A 196 -1.13 8.44 -11.69
CA THR A 196 -1.67 7.38 -12.55
C THR A 196 -0.54 6.41 -12.91
N TYR A 197 -0.78 5.12 -12.71
CA TYR A 197 0.05 4.04 -13.24
C TYR A 197 -0.49 3.60 -14.59
N SER A 198 0.32 3.61 -15.65
CA SER A 198 -0.13 3.27 -17.00
C SER A 198 0.68 2.11 -17.58
N ILE A 199 -0.04 1.14 -18.14
CA ILE A 199 0.49 -0.04 -18.82
C ILE A 199 -0.02 -0.04 -20.25
N TYR A 200 0.78 -0.60 -21.15
CA TYR A 200 0.38 -0.88 -22.53
C TYR A 200 0.64 -2.36 -22.78
N ASP A 201 -0.39 -3.06 -23.27
CA ASP A 201 -0.34 -4.50 -23.53
C ASP A 201 -1.33 -4.88 -24.63
N TYR A 202 -1.54 -6.18 -24.82
CA TYR A 202 -2.34 -6.75 -25.88
C TYR A 202 -3.16 -7.94 -25.39
N VAL A 203 -4.42 -8.03 -25.83
CA VAL A 203 -5.19 -9.29 -25.74
C VAL A 203 -5.67 -9.72 -27.12
N GLY A 204 -5.74 -11.03 -27.36
CA GLY A 204 -6.10 -11.62 -28.63
C GLY A 204 -6.31 -13.14 -28.56
N SER A 205 -6.49 -13.76 -29.73
CA SER A 205 -6.75 -15.22 -29.83
C SER A 205 -5.67 -16.12 -29.23
N ASP A 206 -4.45 -15.59 -29.16
CA ASP A 206 -3.25 -16.32 -28.70
C ASP A 206 -2.84 -15.85 -27.29
N ASP A 207 -3.57 -14.87 -26.73
CA ASP A 207 -3.29 -14.24 -25.44
C ASP A 207 -4.61 -13.63 -24.92
N THR A 208 -5.47 -14.48 -24.38
CA THR A 208 -6.88 -14.10 -24.16
C THR A 208 -7.10 -13.28 -22.91
N ASN A 209 -6.11 -13.24 -22.01
CA ASN A 209 -6.20 -12.61 -20.70
C ASN A 209 -4.89 -11.91 -20.35
N ASP A 210 -4.99 -10.83 -19.61
CA ASP A 210 -3.86 -10.22 -18.92
C ASP A 210 -4.25 -9.94 -17.48
N TYR A 211 -3.47 -10.47 -16.54
CA TYR A 211 -3.67 -10.23 -15.13
C TYR A 211 -2.60 -9.32 -14.53
N TYR A 212 -3.05 -8.36 -13.72
CA TYR A 212 -2.21 -7.38 -13.07
C TYR A 212 -2.45 -7.37 -11.56
N ARG A 213 -1.44 -7.71 -10.77
CA ARG A 213 -1.53 -7.76 -9.31
C ARG A 213 -1.08 -6.45 -8.68
N PHE A 214 -1.81 -5.95 -7.70
CA PHE A 214 -1.39 -4.80 -6.90
C PHE A 214 -1.84 -4.92 -5.44
N ILE A 215 -1.14 -4.22 -4.56
CA ILE A 215 -1.46 -4.18 -3.12
C ILE A 215 -1.99 -2.81 -2.76
N VAL A 216 -3.01 -2.76 -1.93
CA VAL A 216 -3.48 -1.54 -1.28
C VAL A 216 -3.20 -1.66 0.21
N SER A 217 -2.60 -0.66 0.85
CA SER A 217 -2.30 -0.68 2.30
C SER A 217 -3.17 0.26 3.14
N ASN A 218 -4.02 1.07 2.49
CA ASN A 218 -4.97 1.97 3.13
C ASN A 218 -6.36 1.79 2.50
N ASN A 219 -7.42 2.33 3.09
CA ASN A 219 -8.64 2.48 2.31
C ASN A 219 -8.38 3.50 1.19
N VAL A 220 -8.65 3.15 -0.06
CA VAL A 220 -8.43 4.03 -1.23
C VAL A 220 -9.67 4.14 -2.09
N SER A 221 -9.89 5.30 -2.72
CA SER A 221 -10.71 5.40 -3.91
C SER A 221 -9.89 4.93 -5.10
N PHE A 222 -10.27 3.81 -5.69
CA PHE A 222 -9.56 3.18 -6.81
C PHE A 222 -10.30 3.42 -8.12
N SER A 223 -9.54 3.73 -9.18
CA SER A 223 -10.04 3.66 -10.55
C SER A 223 -9.10 2.90 -11.45
N VAL A 224 -9.70 2.31 -12.48
CA VAL A 224 -8.98 1.71 -13.60
C VAL A 224 -9.74 1.95 -14.89
N ASP A 225 -9.00 2.43 -15.90
CA ASP A 225 -9.47 2.76 -17.23
C ASP A 225 -8.75 1.90 -18.26
N LEU A 226 -9.49 1.22 -19.12
CA LEU A 226 -8.98 0.48 -20.27
C LEU A 226 -9.29 1.28 -21.54
N THR A 227 -8.25 1.72 -22.24
CA THR A 227 -8.34 2.62 -23.40
C THR A 227 -7.45 2.13 -24.54
N GLY A 228 -7.42 2.85 -25.67
CA GLY A 228 -6.53 2.52 -26.79
C GLY A 228 -6.96 1.31 -27.63
N LEU A 229 -8.17 0.81 -27.40
CA LEU A 229 -8.72 -0.38 -28.04
C LEU A 229 -8.93 -0.20 -29.56
N SER A 230 -8.57 -1.23 -30.32
CA SER A 230 -8.88 -1.41 -31.75
C SER A 230 -9.87 -2.55 -32.01
N ALA A 231 -10.12 -3.40 -31.02
CA ALA A 231 -11.15 -4.43 -30.99
C ALA A 231 -11.70 -4.54 -29.55
N ASP A 232 -12.66 -5.44 -29.32
CA ASP A 232 -13.43 -5.49 -28.07
C ASP A 232 -12.67 -6.26 -26.98
N ALA A 233 -12.44 -5.62 -25.85
CA ALA A 233 -11.81 -6.19 -24.66
C ALA A 233 -12.49 -5.63 -23.42
N ASP A 234 -12.67 -6.48 -22.42
CA ASP A 234 -13.39 -6.17 -21.20
C ASP A 234 -12.42 -6.03 -20.01
N LEU A 235 -12.91 -5.44 -18.92
CA LEU A 235 -12.13 -5.17 -17.72
C LEU A 235 -12.81 -5.73 -16.47
N GLN A 236 -12.05 -6.45 -15.65
CA GLN A 236 -12.47 -6.91 -14.33
C GLN A 236 -11.51 -6.46 -13.24
N LEU A 237 -12.06 -6.25 -12.06
CA LEU A 237 -11.32 -6.07 -10.81
C LEU A 237 -11.67 -7.22 -9.88
N LEU A 238 -10.66 -7.94 -9.40
CA LEU A 238 -10.80 -9.16 -8.61
C LEU A 238 -10.14 -9.03 -7.24
N ASN A 239 -10.66 -9.79 -6.27
CA ASN A 239 -10.08 -9.93 -4.94
C ASN A 239 -8.92 -10.95 -4.93
N SER A 240 -8.28 -11.12 -3.78
CA SER A 240 -7.13 -12.04 -3.62
C SER A 240 -7.41 -13.51 -3.93
N SER A 241 -8.68 -13.92 -3.93
CA SER A 241 -9.12 -15.29 -4.23
C SER A 241 -9.65 -15.44 -5.67
N GLY A 242 -9.48 -14.42 -6.52
CA GLY A 242 -10.00 -14.42 -7.89
C GLY A 242 -11.48 -14.10 -8.03
N GLY A 243 -12.17 -13.76 -6.94
CA GLY A 243 -13.58 -13.34 -7.01
C GLY A 243 -13.72 -11.95 -7.61
N VAL A 244 -14.56 -11.79 -8.63
CA VAL A 244 -14.86 -10.49 -9.26
C VAL A 244 -15.53 -9.54 -8.25
N ILE A 245 -14.89 -8.40 -8.02
CA ILE A 245 -15.41 -7.27 -7.23
C ILE A 245 -16.26 -6.36 -8.12
N SER A 246 -15.77 -6.09 -9.33
CA SER A 246 -16.40 -5.20 -10.29
C SER A 246 -15.96 -5.53 -11.72
N SER A 247 -16.79 -5.20 -12.69
CA SER A 247 -16.50 -5.39 -14.11
C SER A 247 -17.00 -4.23 -14.94
N SER A 248 -16.40 -4.04 -16.11
CA SER A 248 -16.85 -3.18 -17.19
C SER A 248 -16.76 -4.00 -18.48
N THR A 249 -17.82 -3.97 -19.29
CA THR A 249 -17.93 -4.74 -20.54
C THR A 249 -18.48 -3.87 -21.68
N ALA A 250 -17.87 -2.70 -21.86
CA ALA A 250 -18.34 -1.66 -22.76
C ALA A 250 -17.94 -1.97 -24.21
N GLY A 251 -18.87 -2.57 -24.97
CA GLY A 251 -18.53 -3.14 -26.28
C GLY A 251 -17.86 -2.21 -27.31
N GLY A 252 -17.15 -2.87 -28.23
CA GLY A 252 -16.38 -2.27 -29.32
C GLY A 252 -15.07 -1.66 -28.83
N THR A 253 -14.81 -0.41 -29.22
CA THR A 253 -13.60 0.32 -28.77
C THR A 253 -13.93 1.37 -27.70
N THR A 254 -15.02 1.17 -26.98
CA THR A 254 -15.44 2.09 -25.92
C THR A 254 -14.51 1.92 -24.73
N THR A 255 -14.25 2.99 -23.98
CA THR A 255 -13.44 2.87 -22.76
C THR A 255 -14.18 2.07 -21.70
N ASP A 256 -13.55 0.99 -21.26
CA ASP A 256 -13.95 0.26 -20.08
C ASP A 256 -13.40 0.90 -18.81
N ARG A 257 -14.24 0.93 -17.78
CA ARG A 257 -13.92 1.71 -16.60
C ARG A 257 -14.56 1.19 -15.33
N ILE A 258 -13.73 1.03 -14.30
CA ILE A 258 -14.15 0.68 -12.94
C ILE A 258 -13.76 1.80 -11.97
N ARG A 259 -14.69 2.16 -11.08
CA ARG A 259 -14.44 3.03 -9.92
C ARG A 259 -15.03 2.42 -8.67
N THR A 260 -14.22 2.25 -7.63
CA THR A 260 -14.67 1.64 -6.38
C THR A 260 -13.84 2.13 -5.20
N THR A 261 -14.19 1.69 -4.00
CA THR A 261 -13.33 1.82 -2.83
C THR A 261 -12.72 0.47 -2.49
N LEU A 262 -11.40 0.43 -2.29
CA LEU A 262 -10.68 -0.76 -1.87
C LEU A 262 -10.19 -0.59 -0.45
N SER A 263 -10.34 -1.63 0.36
CA SER A 263 -9.74 -1.73 1.69
C SER A 263 -8.30 -2.24 1.56
N PRO A 264 -7.47 -2.22 2.62
CA PRO A 264 -6.17 -2.86 2.57
C PRO A 264 -6.26 -4.34 2.16
N GLY A 265 -5.45 -4.75 1.20
CA GLY A 265 -5.45 -6.10 0.64
C GLY A 265 -4.72 -6.20 -0.69
N THR A 266 -4.67 -7.43 -1.21
CA THR A 266 -4.14 -7.74 -2.55
C THR A 266 -5.29 -7.85 -3.54
N TYR A 267 -5.13 -7.25 -4.71
CA TYR A 267 -6.15 -7.18 -5.77
C TYR A 267 -5.54 -7.48 -7.12
N TYR A 268 -6.40 -7.80 -8.08
CA TYR A 268 -6.03 -8.06 -9.46
C TYR A 268 -6.90 -7.26 -10.41
N ALA A 269 -6.32 -6.63 -11.43
CA ALA A 269 -7.07 -6.20 -12.60
C ALA A 269 -6.88 -7.25 -13.70
N ARG A 270 -7.96 -7.65 -14.36
CA ARG A 270 -7.92 -8.54 -15.52
C ARG A 270 -8.45 -7.79 -16.73
N VAL A 271 -7.65 -7.74 -17.79
CA VAL A 271 -8.11 -7.38 -19.13
C VAL A 271 -8.31 -8.68 -19.88
N TYR A 272 -9.40 -8.84 -20.59
CA TYR A 272 -9.63 -10.06 -21.35
C TYR A 272 -10.29 -9.78 -22.68
N GLN A 273 -9.91 -10.58 -23.67
CA GLN A 273 -10.46 -10.47 -25.01
C GLN A 273 -11.96 -10.76 -24.98
N TYR A 274 -12.77 -9.85 -25.56
CA TYR A 274 -14.16 -10.14 -25.88
C TYR A 274 -14.32 -10.52 -27.35
N SER A 275 -13.74 -9.74 -28.26
CA SER A 275 -13.76 -10.04 -29.70
C SER A 275 -12.65 -9.35 -30.48
N GLY A 276 -11.90 -10.16 -31.23
CA GLY A 276 -10.83 -9.67 -32.09
C GLY A 276 -9.58 -9.27 -31.29
N ASN A 277 -8.50 -9.00 -32.00
CA ASN A 277 -7.20 -8.76 -31.39
C ASN A 277 -7.01 -7.27 -31.16
N THR A 278 -6.58 -6.87 -29.96
CA THR A 278 -6.43 -5.46 -29.61
C THR A 278 -5.25 -5.20 -28.70
N ASN A 279 -4.49 -4.15 -29.03
CA ASN A 279 -3.64 -3.51 -28.04
C ASN A 279 -4.52 -2.66 -27.12
N TYR A 280 -4.02 -2.35 -25.93
CA TYR A 280 -4.70 -1.47 -25.00
C TYR A 280 -3.73 -0.63 -24.16
N SER A 281 -4.29 0.35 -23.47
CA SER A 281 -3.64 1.08 -22.39
C SER A 281 -4.49 0.98 -21.14
N LEU A 282 -3.93 0.41 -20.09
CA LEU A 282 -4.55 0.26 -18.78
C LEU A 282 -4.00 1.33 -17.84
N ALA A 283 -4.85 2.25 -17.40
CA ALA A 283 -4.49 3.32 -16.48
C ALA A 283 -5.16 3.09 -15.13
N MET A 284 -4.37 2.84 -14.10
CA MET A 284 -4.83 2.58 -12.72
C MET A 284 -4.42 3.72 -11.80
N MET A 285 -5.28 4.02 -10.84
CA MET A 285 -5.05 5.11 -9.91
C MET A 285 -5.73 4.84 -8.57
N ALA A 286 -5.05 5.20 -7.48
CA ALA A 286 -5.58 5.10 -6.14
C ALA A 286 -5.38 6.43 -5.42
N ASP A 287 -6.46 6.95 -4.85
CA ASP A 287 -6.46 8.08 -3.92
C ASP A 287 -6.64 7.53 -2.49
N ALA A 288 -5.68 7.81 -1.62
CA ALA A 288 -5.72 7.36 -0.22
C ALA A 288 -6.20 8.45 0.75
N ALA A 289 -6.28 9.70 0.32
CA ALA A 289 -6.60 10.85 1.14
C ALA A 289 -7.99 11.38 0.80
N GLY A 290 -9.02 10.78 1.41
CA GLY A 290 -10.39 11.12 1.03
C GLY A 290 -10.83 12.56 1.30
N ASN A 291 -11.92 12.94 0.65
CA ASN A 291 -12.50 14.28 0.59
C ASN A 291 -13.18 14.80 1.88
N SER A 292 -13.13 14.05 2.98
CA SER A 292 -13.65 14.46 4.28
C SER A 292 -12.77 13.98 5.43
N ARG A 293 -12.98 14.53 6.64
CA ARG A 293 -12.25 14.11 7.85
C ARG A 293 -12.53 12.66 8.23
N GLU A 294 -13.72 12.15 7.90
CA GLU A 294 -14.14 10.78 8.16
C GLU A 294 -13.38 9.79 7.26
N THR A 295 -13.10 10.17 6.02
CA THR A 295 -12.34 9.38 5.05
C THR A 295 -10.86 9.73 5.01
N ALA A 296 -10.37 10.50 5.98
CA ALA A 296 -9.00 10.99 6.00
C ALA A 296 -7.98 9.84 6.05
N ARG A 297 -6.92 9.95 5.25
CA ARG A 297 -5.77 9.04 5.27
C ARG A 297 -5.18 9.00 6.67
N ASN A 298 -5.10 7.82 7.26
CA ASN A 298 -4.50 7.67 8.58
C ASN A 298 -2.98 7.61 8.49
N VAL A 299 -2.31 8.65 8.96
CA VAL A 299 -0.84 8.76 9.03
C VAL A 299 -0.27 8.06 10.27
N GLY A 300 -1.13 7.73 11.24
CA GLY A 300 -0.72 7.19 12.54
C GLY A 300 -0.13 8.27 13.45
N THR A 301 0.74 7.86 14.36
CA THR A 301 1.38 8.76 15.33
C THR A 301 2.68 9.32 14.76
N LEU A 302 2.87 10.64 14.86
CA LEU A 302 4.15 11.27 14.53
C LEU A 302 5.05 11.30 15.78
N ASP A 303 6.27 10.77 15.68
CA ASP A 303 7.13 10.47 16.84
C ASP A 303 8.63 10.78 16.62
N ASN A 304 8.95 11.91 15.99
CA ASN A 304 10.29 12.34 15.52
C ASN A 304 10.71 11.80 14.14
N SER A 305 9.90 10.95 13.53
CA SER A 305 10.06 10.58 12.11
C SER A 305 9.42 11.63 11.20
N THR A 306 10.02 11.83 10.02
CA THR A 306 9.41 12.61 8.93
C THR A 306 8.77 11.62 7.95
N GLN A 307 7.51 11.85 7.62
CA GLN A 307 6.73 11.04 6.69
C GLN A 307 6.44 11.81 5.42
N TYR A 308 6.33 11.09 4.30
CA TYR A 308 6.11 11.63 2.96
C TYR A 308 4.89 10.99 2.34
N PHE A 309 4.05 11.82 1.72
CA PHE A 309 2.84 11.41 1.02
C PHE A 309 2.79 12.07 -0.34
N TYR A 310 2.34 11.32 -1.33
CA TYR A 310 2.15 11.80 -2.69
C TYR A 310 0.68 11.65 -3.01
N ASP A 311 0.08 12.72 -3.51
CA ASP A 311 -1.33 12.72 -3.93
C ASP A 311 -1.61 13.87 -4.90
N PHE A 312 -2.88 14.12 -5.21
CA PHE A 312 -3.31 15.20 -6.08
C PHE A 312 -4.64 15.78 -5.57
N VAL A 313 -4.89 17.05 -5.86
CA VAL A 313 -6.19 17.68 -5.66
C VAL A 313 -6.61 18.42 -6.91
N GLY A 314 -7.91 18.45 -7.22
CA GLY A 314 -8.46 19.21 -8.33
C GLY A 314 -9.96 19.06 -8.57
N SER A 315 -10.55 20.06 -9.22
CA SER A 315 -12.00 20.06 -9.54
C SER A 315 -12.35 19.39 -10.87
N ARG A 316 -11.36 18.86 -11.58
CA ARG A 316 -11.54 18.20 -12.86
C ARG A 316 -10.36 17.28 -13.11
N ASP A 317 -10.47 16.05 -12.62
CA ASP A 317 -9.71 14.98 -13.24
C ASP A 317 -10.31 14.76 -14.64
N THR A 318 -9.48 14.86 -15.68
CA THR A 318 -9.87 14.56 -17.06
C THR A 318 -10.33 13.11 -17.26
N ASN A 319 -10.10 12.25 -16.26
CA ASN A 319 -10.52 10.85 -16.23
C ASN A 319 -11.71 10.59 -15.28
N ASN A 320 -12.47 11.64 -14.91
CA ASN A 320 -13.83 11.56 -14.40
C ASN A 320 -13.98 10.96 -12.98
N TYR A 321 -13.09 11.31 -12.04
CA TYR A 321 -13.43 11.26 -10.60
C TYR A 321 -14.50 12.30 -10.22
N ALA A 322 -15.28 11.98 -9.19
CA ALA A 322 -16.01 13.00 -8.42
C ALA A 322 -14.98 14.01 -7.90
N ASN A 323 -15.27 15.31 -8.03
CA ASN A 323 -14.45 16.45 -7.58
C ASN A 323 -13.54 16.13 -6.38
N ASP A 324 -12.26 15.83 -6.65
CA ASP A 324 -11.25 15.56 -5.63
C ASP A 324 -10.69 16.86 -5.08
N THR A 325 -11.57 17.59 -4.40
CA THR A 325 -11.31 18.99 -4.03
C THR A 325 -10.62 19.11 -2.69
N ASN A 326 -10.43 18.01 -1.98
CA ASN A 326 -9.83 18.00 -0.66
C ASN A 326 -9.16 16.67 -0.40
N ASP A 327 -7.96 16.74 0.17
CA ASP A 327 -7.29 15.57 0.70
C ASP A 327 -7.11 15.76 2.19
N TYR A 328 -7.79 14.91 2.97
CA TYR A 328 -7.64 14.91 4.41
C TYR A 328 -6.65 13.84 4.86
N TYR A 329 -5.72 14.24 5.71
CA TYR A 329 -4.81 13.38 6.45
C TYR A 329 -5.11 13.50 7.93
N ARG A 330 -5.07 12.40 8.67
CA ARG A 330 -5.25 12.36 10.12
C ARG A 330 -3.98 11.83 10.78
N PHE A 331 -3.50 12.52 11.81
CA PHE A 331 -2.36 12.06 12.61
C PHE A 331 -2.62 12.26 14.10
N SER A 332 -1.86 11.56 14.93
CA SER A 332 -1.85 11.73 16.38
C SER A 332 -0.48 12.14 16.91
N LEU A 333 -0.49 12.86 18.03
CA LEU A 333 0.69 13.18 18.83
C LEU A 333 0.49 12.65 20.26
N ASN A 334 1.48 11.94 20.78
CA ASN A 334 1.45 11.44 22.16
C ASN A 334 1.90 12.49 23.19
N ASN A 335 2.68 13.48 22.75
CA ASN A 335 3.25 14.53 23.58
C ASN A 335 3.18 15.86 22.85
N SER A 336 3.34 16.95 23.58
CA SER A 336 3.60 18.26 22.97
C SER A 336 4.79 18.17 22.03
N SER A 337 4.62 18.70 20.83
CA SER A 337 5.60 18.55 19.75
C SER A 337 5.65 19.79 18.86
N ASN A 338 6.86 20.10 18.38
CA ASN A 338 7.05 21.02 17.27
C ASN A 338 6.63 20.31 15.98
N PHE A 339 5.42 20.62 15.49
CA PHE A 339 4.87 20.09 14.24
C PHE A 339 5.35 20.90 13.05
N ARG A 340 5.76 20.20 12.00
CA ARG A 340 6.24 20.76 10.74
C ARG A 340 5.52 20.08 9.59
N LEU A 341 5.00 20.90 8.69
CA LEU A 341 4.36 20.51 7.45
C LEU A 341 5.00 21.26 6.29
N SER A 342 5.21 20.57 5.17
CA SER A 342 5.50 21.18 3.88
C SER A 342 4.64 20.54 2.80
N LEU A 343 4.05 21.36 1.93
CA LEU A 343 3.44 20.94 0.68
C LEU A 343 4.33 21.44 -0.47
N SER A 344 4.61 20.59 -1.44
CA SER A 344 5.60 20.87 -2.50
C SER A 344 5.32 20.04 -3.75
N GLY A 345 6.12 20.19 -4.81
CA GLY A 345 5.98 19.39 -6.03
C GLY A 345 4.75 19.72 -6.89
N MET A 346 4.09 20.84 -6.57
CA MET A 346 2.89 21.27 -7.27
C MET A 346 3.19 21.88 -8.64
N THR A 347 2.25 21.71 -9.56
CA THR A 347 2.28 22.31 -10.91
C THR A 347 1.20 23.37 -11.10
N ALA A 348 0.22 23.42 -10.21
CA ALA A 348 -0.74 24.51 -10.07
C ALA A 348 -0.91 24.87 -8.59
N ASP A 349 -1.80 25.82 -8.32
CA ASP A 349 -1.97 26.42 -7.00
C ASP A 349 -2.78 25.51 -6.06
N GLY A 350 -2.15 25.12 -4.95
CA GLY A 350 -2.70 24.25 -3.92
C GLY A 350 -2.39 24.81 -2.54
N ASP A 351 -3.38 24.77 -1.67
CA ASP A 351 -3.34 25.35 -0.33
C ASP A 351 -3.35 24.25 0.73
N VAL A 352 -2.90 24.59 1.94
CA VAL A 352 -2.93 23.66 3.08
C VAL A 352 -3.47 24.29 4.37
N GLN A 353 -4.24 23.49 5.10
CA GLN A 353 -4.76 23.79 6.42
C GLN A 353 -4.36 22.72 7.43
N LEU A 354 -3.99 23.14 8.62
CA LEU A 354 -3.88 22.31 9.82
C LEU A 354 -5.13 22.54 10.67
N LEU A 355 -5.81 21.47 11.06
CA LEU A 355 -7.06 21.51 11.82
C LEU A 355 -6.95 20.69 13.10
N ASN A 356 -7.70 21.11 14.13
CA ASN A 356 -7.89 20.32 15.34
C ASN A 356 -8.90 19.18 15.12
N SER A 357 -9.11 18.35 16.15
CA SER A 357 -10.04 17.22 16.09
C SER A 357 -11.50 17.60 15.79
N SER A 358 -11.94 18.81 16.17
CA SER A 358 -13.29 19.30 15.87
C SER A 358 -13.42 19.87 14.45
N GLY A 359 -12.32 20.05 13.73
CA GLY A 359 -12.27 20.58 12.36
C GLY A 359 -12.11 22.09 12.29
N SER A 360 -11.76 22.74 13.40
CA SER A 360 -11.40 24.16 13.39
C SER A 360 -9.96 24.32 12.90
N VAL A 361 -9.73 25.30 12.03
CA VAL A 361 -8.39 25.61 11.50
C VAL A 361 -7.52 26.17 12.63
N ILE A 362 -6.36 25.55 12.83
CA ILE A 362 -5.28 26.00 13.72
C ILE A 362 -4.36 26.94 12.95
N ALA A 363 -3.96 26.53 11.75
CA ALA A 363 -3.06 27.29 10.88
C ALA A 363 -3.36 26.98 9.42
N SER A 364 -3.01 27.91 8.53
CA SER A 364 -3.10 27.72 7.08
C SER A 364 -1.90 28.35 6.38
N SER A 365 -1.62 27.87 5.17
CA SER A 365 -0.64 28.45 4.26
C SER A 365 -1.26 28.42 2.86
N VAL A 366 -1.31 29.60 2.23
CA VAL A 366 -2.07 29.87 1.00
C VAL A 366 -1.26 30.70 0.00
N LEU A 367 -0.01 30.28 -0.23
CA LEU A 367 0.90 31.01 -1.11
C LEU A 367 0.53 30.73 -2.56
N GLY A 368 0.21 31.77 -3.33
CA GLY A 368 -0.28 31.58 -4.69
C GLY A 368 0.72 30.95 -5.68
N GLY A 369 0.18 30.40 -6.76
CA GLY A 369 0.94 29.70 -7.80
C GLY A 369 1.47 28.35 -7.32
N SER A 370 2.53 27.84 -7.92
CA SER A 370 3.15 26.55 -7.54
C SER A 370 4.22 26.70 -6.45
N SER A 371 4.03 27.66 -5.53
CA SER A 371 4.95 27.85 -4.41
C SER A 371 4.87 26.67 -3.45
N SER A 372 5.84 26.50 -2.56
CA SER A 372 5.70 25.52 -1.46
C SER A 372 5.01 26.14 -0.26
N GLU A 373 4.01 25.45 0.27
CA GLU A 373 3.32 25.80 1.49
C GLU A 373 4.06 25.20 2.68
N SER A 374 4.04 25.91 3.80
CA SER A 374 4.61 25.39 5.04
C SER A 374 3.84 25.86 6.26
N ILE A 375 3.75 24.98 7.26
CA ILE A 375 3.21 25.27 8.58
C ILE A 375 4.22 24.74 9.61
N ASN A 376 4.60 25.58 10.57
CA ASN A 376 5.43 25.21 11.70
C ASN A 376 4.82 25.78 12.98
N THR A 377 4.41 24.91 13.90
CA THR A 377 3.73 25.31 15.14
C THR A 377 3.95 24.26 16.23
N THR A 378 3.85 24.65 17.50
CA THR A 378 3.68 23.69 18.59
C THR A 378 2.25 23.16 18.56
N LEU A 379 2.10 21.85 18.80
CA LEU A 379 0.83 21.18 19.05
C LEU A 379 0.95 20.34 20.32
N GLY A 380 -0.04 20.42 21.21
CA GLY A 380 -0.17 19.48 22.32
C GLY A 380 -0.48 18.06 21.86
N ALA A 381 -0.45 17.10 22.78
CA ALA A 381 -0.88 15.73 22.49
C ALA A 381 -2.36 15.70 22.05
N GLY A 382 -2.69 14.88 21.06
CA GLY A 382 -4.04 14.79 20.52
C GLY A 382 -4.09 14.35 19.07
N THR A 383 -5.30 14.38 18.50
CA THR A 383 -5.57 14.04 17.10
C THR A 383 -5.79 15.32 16.29
N TYR A 384 -5.14 15.38 15.13
CA TYR A 384 -5.16 16.53 14.23
C TYR A 384 -5.41 16.08 12.80
N PHE A 385 -5.77 17.04 11.96
CA PHE A 385 -5.97 16.82 10.54
C PHE A 385 -5.16 17.81 9.72
N VAL A 386 -4.68 17.36 8.57
CA VAL A 386 -4.21 18.23 7.49
C VAL A 386 -5.25 18.16 6.38
N ARG A 387 -5.59 19.29 5.79
CA ARG A 387 -6.39 19.38 4.57
C ARG A 387 -5.57 20.05 3.49
N VAL A 388 -5.33 19.36 2.40
CA VAL A 388 -4.81 19.93 1.15
C VAL A 388 -6.00 20.20 0.24
N TYR A 389 -6.04 21.33 -0.46
CA TYR A 389 -7.14 21.66 -1.39
C TYR A 389 -6.65 22.58 -2.51
N PRO A 390 -7.23 22.52 -3.71
CA PRO A 390 -6.75 23.32 -4.83
C PRO A 390 -7.26 24.76 -4.72
N TYR A 391 -6.46 25.72 -5.18
CA TYR A 391 -6.96 27.08 -5.39
C TYR A 391 -7.84 27.12 -6.64
N SER A 392 -9.15 27.33 -6.44
CA SER A 392 -10.17 27.34 -7.50
C SER A 392 -10.40 25.94 -8.12
N THR A 393 -10.22 25.81 -9.43
CA THR A 393 -10.63 24.64 -10.22
C THR A 393 -9.47 23.88 -10.82
N VAL A 394 -8.24 24.30 -10.53
CA VAL A 394 -7.02 23.67 -11.04
C VAL A 394 -6.83 22.28 -10.46
N THR A 395 -6.08 21.45 -11.17
CA THR A 395 -5.62 20.14 -10.69
C THR A 395 -4.12 20.22 -10.50
N THR A 396 -3.62 19.79 -9.35
CA THR A 396 -2.18 19.68 -9.09
C THR A 396 -1.88 18.43 -8.29
N GLY A 397 -0.83 17.72 -8.70
CA GLY A 397 -0.17 16.75 -7.82
C GLY A 397 0.60 17.47 -6.73
N TYR A 398 0.95 16.78 -5.65
CA TYR A 398 1.78 17.33 -4.59
C TYR A 398 2.54 16.24 -3.82
N THR A 399 3.57 16.68 -3.11
CA THR A 399 4.26 15.94 -2.07
C THR A 399 4.02 16.62 -0.73
N LEU A 400 3.31 15.96 0.18
CA LEU A 400 3.07 16.39 1.55
C LEU A 400 4.11 15.73 2.47
N THR A 401 4.85 16.56 3.19
CA THR A 401 5.82 16.13 4.20
C THR A 401 5.33 16.52 5.58
N LEU A 402 5.20 15.54 6.48
CA LEU A 402 4.78 15.74 7.87
C LEU A 402 5.87 15.30 8.84
N GLY A 403 6.12 16.09 9.87
CA GLY A 403 7.04 15.71 10.94
C GLY A 403 6.66 16.37 12.26
N ALA A 404 6.99 15.72 13.36
CA ALA A 404 6.79 16.27 14.69
C ALA A 404 8.00 15.95 15.56
N SER A 405 8.49 16.93 16.32
CA SER A 405 9.59 16.73 17.27
C SER A 405 9.12 16.97 18.70
N VAL A 406 9.21 15.94 19.55
CA VAL A 406 8.71 15.99 20.93
C VAL A 406 9.41 17.09 21.73
N ILE A 407 8.63 17.86 22.48
CA ILE A 407 9.10 18.86 23.44
C ILE A 407 9.05 18.24 24.84
N ASN A 408 10.16 18.31 25.57
CA ASN A 408 10.30 17.77 26.92
C ASN A 408 10.80 18.86 27.87
N ASP A 409 9.98 19.88 28.16
CA ASP A 409 10.35 21.00 29.04
C ASP A 409 9.45 21.15 30.28
N ASN A 410 8.70 20.09 30.61
CA ASN A 410 7.82 19.96 31.78
C ASN A 410 8.48 19.94 33.15
N SER A 411 9.80 20.14 33.24
CA SER A 411 10.53 20.17 34.50
C SER A 411 11.64 21.20 34.50
N LEU A 412 12.00 21.70 35.69
CA LEU A 412 13.13 22.62 35.86
C LEU A 412 14.44 22.08 35.26
N SER A 413 14.70 20.77 35.36
CA SER A 413 15.89 20.13 34.80
C SER A 413 15.87 20.05 33.27
N ALA A 414 14.69 20.00 32.67
CA ALA A 414 14.50 19.90 31.24
C ALA A 414 14.16 21.26 30.59
N ALA A 415 14.20 22.33 31.37
CA ALA A 415 13.85 23.67 30.95
C ALA A 415 14.62 24.10 29.69
N ARG A 416 13.90 24.66 28.72
CA ARG A 416 14.45 25.24 27.51
C ARG A 416 15.46 26.33 27.86
N ASN A 417 16.74 26.06 27.64
CA ASN A 417 17.82 26.99 27.94
C ASN A 417 17.89 28.09 26.87
N ILE A 418 17.54 29.32 27.24
CA ILE A 418 17.58 30.49 26.38
C ILE A 418 18.83 31.36 26.62
N GLY A 419 19.83 30.84 27.35
CA GLY A 419 21.12 31.49 27.54
C GLY A 419 21.02 32.80 28.34
N THR A 420 21.94 33.72 28.08
CA THR A 420 21.91 35.06 28.68
C THR A 420 20.83 35.90 28.02
N LEU A 421 19.88 36.40 28.81
CA LEU A 421 18.81 37.25 28.30
C LEU A 421 19.33 38.69 28.14
N SER A 422 19.37 39.17 26.89
CA SER A 422 19.70 40.54 26.55
C SER A 422 18.71 41.03 25.49
N GLY A 423 17.96 42.10 25.79
CA GLY A 423 16.89 42.55 24.90
C GLY A 423 15.67 41.63 24.98
N THR A 424 14.81 41.68 23.95
CA THR A 424 13.55 40.92 23.90
C THR A 424 13.72 39.61 23.14
N ARG A 425 13.19 38.52 23.71
CA ARG A 425 13.06 37.20 23.07
C ARG A 425 11.60 36.77 23.09
N ASN A 426 11.12 36.24 21.97
CA ASN A 426 9.76 35.74 21.82
C ASN A 426 9.75 34.23 21.58
N PHE A 427 8.75 33.56 22.14
CA PHE A 427 8.51 32.12 22.01
C PHE A 427 7.02 31.89 21.79
N THR A 428 6.70 30.84 21.05
CA THR A 428 5.34 30.35 20.87
C THR A 428 5.33 28.90 21.28
N ASP A 429 4.40 28.52 22.14
CA ASP A 429 4.29 27.15 22.64
C ASP A 429 2.87 26.83 23.10
N PHE A 430 2.66 25.65 23.68
CA PHE A 430 1.38 25.15 24.13
C PHE A 430 1.46 24.68 25.58
N VAL A 431 0.46 25.01 26.40
CA VAL A 431 0.24 24.35 27.69
C VAL A 431 -1.14 23.72 27.75
N GLY A 432 -1.24 22.59 28.44
CA GLY A 432 -2.44 21.76 28.45
C GLY A 432 -2.45 20.64 29.49
N SER A 433 -3.49 19.82 29.44
CA SER A 433 -3.64 18.66 30.33
C SER A 433 -2.56 17.57 30.12
N THR A 434 -1.98 17.54 28.93
CA THR A 434 -0.89 16.63 28.53
C THR A 434 0.48 17.33 28.47
N ASP A 435 0.48 18.67 28.52
CA ASP A 435 1.68 19.50 28.54
C ASP A 435 1.56 20.53 29.67
N THR A 436 1.77 20.07 30.89
CA THR A 436 1.32 20.82 32.07
C THR A 436 2.19 22.02 32.40
N ASN A 437 3.40 22.10 31.88
CA ASN A 437 4.35 23.15 32.19
C ASN A 437 5.36 23.34 31.07
N ASP A 438 5.67 24.59 30.77
CA ASP A 438 6.81 24.93 29.93
C ASP A 438 7.80 25.73 30.75
N TYR A 439 8.98 25.15 31.00
CA TYR A 439 10.04 25.82 31.72
C TYR A 439 11.06 26.43 30.76
N TYR A 440 11.32 27.73 30.90
CA TYR A 440 12.37 28.45 30.19
C TYR A 440 13.46 28.85 31.19
N ARG A 441 14.73 28.55 30.90
CA ARG A 441 15.87 28.91 31.76
C ARG A 441 16.71 30.01 31.12
N PHE A 442 16.99 31.07 31.87
CA PHE A 442 17.85 32.16 31.41
C PHE A 442 18.84 32.64 32.48
N SER A 443 19.86 33.37 32.06
CA SER A 443 20.81 34.04 32.95
C SER A 443 20.87 35.55 32.71
N LEU A 444 21.20 36.30 33.77
CA LEU A 444 21.51 37.72 33.73
C LEU A 444 22.93 37.94 34.25
N ASN A 445 23.70 38.78 33.57
CA ASN A 445 25.09 39.08 33.93
C ASN A 445 25.24 40.25 34.91
N SER A 446 24.16 41.01 35.14
CA SER A 446 24.11 42.19 35.98
C SER A 446 22.66 42.50 36.31
N THR A 447 22.42 43.43 37.24
CA THR A 447 21.06 43.84 37.59
C THR A 447 20.34 44.44 36.39
N ARG A 448 19.12 43.96 36.12
CA ARG A 448 18.28 44.36 34.98
C ARG A 448 16.81 44.48 35.38
N ASN A 449 16.07 45.29 34.62
CA ASN A 449 14.61 45.32 34.70
C ASN A 449 14.06 44.23 33.79
N PHE A 450 13.55 43.17 34.41
CA PHE A 450 12.96 42.04 33.72
C PHE A 450 11.48 42.28 33.45
N ARG A 451 11.05 42.05 32.22
CA ARG A 451 9.63 42.05 31.81
C ARG A 451 9.28 40.75 31.12
N LEU A 452 8.17 40.17 31.54
CA LEU A 452 7.52 39.02 30.91
C LEU A 452 6.13 39.44 30.46
N GLY A 453 5.74 39.01 29.27
CA GLY A 453 4.35 39.03 28.80
C GLY A 453 3.93 37.70 28.21
N LEU A 454 2.72 37.23 28.53
CA LEU A 454 2.08 36.06 27.93
C LEU A 454 0.78 36.51 27.26
N ASN A 455 0.58 36.20 25.98
CA ASN A 455 -0.65 36.54 25.26
C ASN A 455 -0.99 35.49 24.19
N GLY A 456 -2.03 35.74 23.38
CA GLY A 456 -2.42 34.84 22.29
C GLY A 456 -3.15 33.57 22.73
N MET A 457 -3.58 33.53 23.99
CA MET A 457 -4.25 32.37 24.57
C MET A 457 -5.73 32.31 24.19
N SER A 458 -6.23 31.10 23.98
CA SER A 458 -7.66 30.79 23.81
C SER A 458 -8.33 30.27 25.08
N ALA A 459 -7.53 29.87 26.07
CA ALA A 459 -7.98 29.43 27.38
C ALA A 459 -7.03 29.96 28.47
N ASP A 460 -7.28 29.58 29.71
CA ASP A 460 -6.62 30.14 30.89
C ASP A 460 -5.22 29.55 31.11
N GLY A 461 -4.21 30.43 31.10
CA GLY A 461 -2.80 30.08 31.20
C GLY A 461 -2.05 31.10 32.06
N ASP A 462 -1.35 30.59 33.06
CA ASP A 462 -0.69 31.35 34.11
C ASP A 462 0.84 31.38 33.90
N VAL A 463 1.50 32.33 34.56
CA VAL A 463 2.97 32.43 34.55
C VAL A 463 3.57 32.61 35.93
N GLN A 464 4.73 31.99 36.13
CA GLN A 464 5.60 32.16 37.29
C GLN A 464 7.03 32.50 36.86
N LEU A 465 7.64 33.45 37.57
CA LEU A 465 9.07 33.70 37.56
C LEU A 465 9.69 33.03 38.78
N LEU A 466 10.71 32.21 38.59
CA LEU A 466 11.33 31.37 39.61
C LEU A 466 12.83 31.68 39.76
N ASN A 467 13.35 31.46 40.97
CA ASN A 467 14.78 31.49 41.25
C ASN A 467 15.47 30.19 40.81
N SER A 468 16.80 30.12 40.96
CA SER A 468 17.61 28.97 40.54
C SER A 468 17.26 27.65 41.24
N SER A 469 16.61 27.70 42.40
CA SER A 469 16.19 26.54 43.18
C SER A 469 14.72 26.17 42.93
N GLY A 470 14.03 26.84 42.00
CA GLY A 470 12.62 26.63 41.70
C GLY A 470 11.63 27.39 42.60
N GLY A 471 12.12 28.24 43.51
CA GLY A 471 11.25 29.06 44.36
C GLY A 471 10.64 30.22 43.59
N VAL A 472 9.33 30.45 43.76
CA VAL A 472 8.59 31.54 43.08
C VAL A 472 9.07 32.91 43.58
N ILE A 473 9.44 33.78 42.63
CA ILE A 473 9.77 35.19 42.85
C ILE A 473 8.55 36.06 42.61
N ALA A 474 7.83 35.80 41.51
CA ALA A 474 6.63 36.52 41.11
C ALA A 474 5.72 35.61 40.27
N SER A 475 4.44 35.93 40.22
CA SER A 475 3.44 35.21 39.43
C SER A 475 2.41 36.18 38.86
N SER A 476 1.75 35.77 37.78
CA SER A 476 0.56 36.42 37.23
C SER A 476 -0.43 35.31 36.86
N VAL A 477 -1.67 35.45 37.33
CA VAL A 477 -2.71 34.40 37.34
C VAL A 477 -4.11 34.98 37.01
N LEU A 478 -4.17 35.83 36.00
CA LEU A 478 -5.39 36.48 35.54
C LEU A 478 -6.27 35.49 34.77
N GLY A 479 -7.46 35.22 35.30
CA GLY A 479 -8.34 34.21 34.70
C GLY A 479 -8.79 34.47 33.26
N GLY A 480 -9.19 33.39 32.59
CA GLY A 480 -9.63 33.38 31.19
C GLY A 480 -8.46 33.57 30.21
N SER A 481 -8.73 34.09 29.02
CA SER A 481 -7.68 34.37 28.01
C SER A 481 -6.98 35.72 28.20
N SER A 482 -6.97 36.25 29.41
CA SER A 482 -6.35 37.53 29.74
C SER A 482 -4.83 37.44 29.56
N SER A 483 -4.18 38.51 29.09
CA SER A 483 -2.72 38.50 28.96
C SER A 483 -2.04 38.61 30.31
N GLU A 484 -1.06 37.74 30.58
CA GLU A 484 -0.27 37.78 31.81
C GLU A 484 0.94 38.71 31.67
N SER A 485 1.36 39.31 32.79
CA SER A 485 2.59 40.09 32.79
C SER A 485 3.30 40.10 34.14
N ILE A 486 4.63 40.10 34.11
CA ILE A 486 5.49 40.32 35.29
C ILE A 486 6.50 41.41 34.95
N ASN A 487 6.66 42.38 35.83
CA ASN A 487 7.67 43.43 35.71
C ASN A 487 8.39 43.59 37.05
N THR A 488 9.68 43.28 37.11
CA THR A 488 10.48 43.31 38.34
C THR A 488 11.95 43.57 38.06
N THR A 489 12.73 43.89 39.09
CA THR A 489 14.18 44.02 39.00
C THR A 489 14.85 42.73 39.48
N LEU A 490 15.72 42.16 38.65
CA LEU A 490 16.49 40.96 38.97
C LEU A 490 17.98 41.28 39.01
N GLY A 491 18.70 40.66 39.95
CA GLY A 491 20.16 40.73 40.01
C GLY A 491 20.83 39.84 38.96
N ALA A 492 22.16 39.80 38.97
CA ALA A 492 22.89 38.78 38.23
C ALA A 492 22.57 37.39 38.79
N GLY A 493 22.30 36.41 37.92
CA GLY A 493 21.90 35.08 38.36
C GLY A 493 21.26 34.23 37.26
N THR A 494 20.84 33.03 37.65
CA THR A 494 20.05 32.12 36.81
C THR A 494 18.61 32.11 37.31
N TYR A 495 17.67 32.21 36.37
CA TYR A 495 16.24 32.29 36.63
C TYR A 495 15.47 31.37 35.69
N PHE A 496 14.24 31.06 36.06
CA PHE A 496 13.33 30.28 35.23
C PHE A 496 12.00 31.00 35.06
N VAL A 497 11.37 30.83 33.92
CA VAL A 497 9.95 31.12 33.71
C VAL A 497 9.24 29.79 33.59
N ARG A 498 8.08 29.67 34.24
CA ARG A 498 7.16 28.55 34.09
C ARG A 498 5.85 29.09 33.55
N VAL A 499 5.43 28.58 32.39
CA VAL A 499 4.06 28.76 31.88
C VAL A 499 3.28 27.49 32.23
N TYR A 500 2.04 27.59 32.69
CA TYR A 500 1.23 26.41 33.04
C TYR A 500 -0.27 26.71 32.86
N PRO A 501 -1.11 25.71 32.57
CA PRO A 501 -2.54 25.96 32.37
C PRO A 501 -3.27 26.07 33.71
N PHE A 502 -4.31 26.89 33.77
CA PHE A 502 -5.24 26.87 34.90
C PHE A 502 -6.19 25.68 34.78
N GLY A 503 -6.15 24.78 35.76
CA GLY A 503 -6.96 23.57 35.78
C GLY A 503 -6.61 22.62 34.62
N GLY A 504 -7.59 22.30 33.78
CA GLY A 504 -7.43 21.45 32.59
C GLY A 504 -7.49 22.22 31.27
N ALA A 505 -7.28 23.53 31.31
CA ALA A 505 -7.25 24.37 30.11
C ALA A 505 -6.18 23.89 29.13
N ASN A 506 -6.43 24.06 27.83
CA ASN A 506 -5.49 23.79 26.75
C ASN A 506 -5.40 25.04 25.89
N THR A 507 -4.20 25.61 25.75
CA THR A 507 -4.01 26.85 24.98
C THR A 507 -2.61 26.94 24.40
N ASN A 508 -2.53 27.44 23.17
CA ASN A 508 -1.29 28.01 22.66
C ASN A 508 -1.05 29.36 23.35
N TYR A 509 0.19 29.82 23.36
CA TYR A 509 0.55 31.15 23.86
C TYR A 509 1.73 31.74 23.09
N ASN A 510 1.90 33.05 23.20
CA ASN A 510 3.12 33.76 22.86
C ASN A 510 3.74 34.34 24.14
N LEU A 511 4.99 33.96 24.43
CA LEU A 511 5.78 34.42 25.56
C LEU A 511 6.84 35.42 25.09
N SER A 512 6.85 36.62 25.67
CA SER A 512 7.88 37.64 25.46
C SER A 512 8.66 37.86 26.74
N LEU A 513 9.99 37.68 26.70
CA LEU A 513 10.91 37.92 27.81
C LEU A 513 11.89 39.03 27.45
N THR A 514 12.05 40.03 28.32
CA THR A 514 12.94 41.18 28.09
C THR A 514 13.78 41.47 29.33
N ALA A 515 15.09 41.72 29.16
CA ALA A 515 16.00 42.16 30.22
C ALA A 515 17.10 43.10 29.73
#